data_AF-A0A1H9LHP0-F1
#
_entry.id   AF-A0A1H9LHP0-F1
#
_cell.length_a   1.000
_cell.length_b   1.000
_cell.length_c   1.000
_cell.angle_alpha   90.00
_cell.angle_beta   90.00
_cell.angle_gamma   90.00
#
_symmetry.space_group_name_H-M   'P 1'
#
loop_
_entity.id
_entity.type
_entity.pdbx_description
1 polymer ?
#
loop_
_entity_poly.entity_id
_entity_poly.type
_entity_poly.pdbx_seq_one_letter_code
_entity_poly.pdbx_strand_id
1 'polypeptide(L)'
;MMLCVRMLIWTPLNAAELQKAMHSGNVGPAALVPLQSGTVLLPPPATKLNEAAYMTNRVRKIGNGAALAVWDDDAALLYLFTTTLGRASTWGSREAVLRLSEEAKQSGPVGRSFDRVTAGVVDLREKEKWQLDAIDKLTALHPAASRKGPLERLRDFENGRAAIPDFFRAAGLQEVARVAELAEQGRADFVLRTLEPPRAQAWPLLVIFPLIVLVALLSVLLHIPAVVYYLVCGLLLVTMTTLLVVLRRRLVSRKPINTVLPVIPVTQGAVLTD
;
A
#
# COMPACT_ATOMS: atom_id res chain seq x y z
N MET A 1 0.56 -18.84 -16.04
CA MET A 1 1.45 -18.32 -14.97
C MET A 1 0.57 -17.65 -13.94
N MET A 2 0.78 -17.90 -12.64
CA MET A 2 0.10 -17.12 -11.60
C MET A 2 0.59 -15.66 -11.69
N LEU A 3 -0.33 -14.74 -11.92
CA LEU A 3 -0.07 -13.29 -11.81
C LEU A 3 0.40 -13.04 -10.37
N CYS A 4 1.62 -12.57 -10.22
CA CYS A 4 2.15 -12.16 -8.92
C CYS A 4 2.04 -10.64 -8.85
N VAL A 5 1.03 -10.14 -8.13
CA VAL A 5 0.93 -8.72 -7.83
C VAL A 5 2.10 -8.32 -6.94
N ARG A 6 2.86 -7.34 -7.40
CA ARG A 6 4.04 -6.81 -6.71
C ARG A 6 3.72 -5.42 -6.20
N MET A 7 4.26 -5.10 -5.02
CA MET A 7 4.11 -3.79 -4.40
C MET A 7 5.46 -3.27 -3.93
N LEU A 8 5.70 -1.98 -4.13
CA LEU A 8 6.90 -1.28 -3.71
C LEU A 8 6.54 0.10 -3.20
N ILE A 9 7.10 0.50 -2.07
CA ILE A 9 6.95 1.85 -1.54
C ILE A 9 8.32 2.51 -1.52
N TRP A 10 8.49 3.65 -2.16
CA TRP A 10 9.73 4.43 -2.08
C TRP A 10 9.51 5.68 -1.21
N THR A 11 10.53 6.07 -0.44
CA THR A 11 10.58 7.31 0.33
C THR A 11 12.00 7.86 0.35
N PRO A 12 12.20 9.19 0.37
CA PRO A 12 13.53 9.79 0.44
C PRO A 12 14.21 9.64 1.82
N LEU A 13 13.51 9.11 2.84
CA LEU A 13 14.09 8.90 4.16
C LEU A 13 15.17 7.81 4.17
N ASN A 14 16.14 7.95 5.06
CA ASN A 14 17.10 6.90 5.33
C ASN A 14 16.45 5.71 6.07
N ALA A 15 17.04 4.53 5.92
CA ALA A 15 16.42 3.31 6.42
C ALA A 15 16.38 3.26 7.95
N ALA A 16 17.37 3.79 8.65
CA ALA A 16 17.45 3.74 10.11
C ALA A 16 16.35 4.60 10.78
N GLU A 17 16.17 5.84 10.33
CA GLU A 17 15.12 6.74 10.79
C GLU A 17 13.74 6.19 10.44
N LEU A 18 13.60 5.69 9.21
CA LEU A 18 12.36 5.08 8.75
C LEU A 18 12.01 3.84 9.58
N GLN A 19 12.96 2.94 9.82
CA GLN A 19 12.76 1.72 10.60
C GLN A 19 12.28 2.08 12.02
N LYS A 20 12.94 3.02 12.69
CA LYS A 20 12.57 3.48 14.03
C LYS A 20 11.19 4.17 14.06
N ALA A 21 10.91 5.02 13.09
CA ALA A 21 9.64 5.74 13.00
C ALA A 21 8.46 4.81 12.65
N MET A 22 8.68 3.81 11.80
CA MET A 22 7.68 2.80 11.47
C MET A 22 7.41 1.86 12.65
N HIS A 23 8.46 1.41 13.34
CA HIS A 23 8.30 0.55 14.51
C HIS A 23 7.53 1.25 15.63
N SER A 24 7.92 2.48 15.99
CA SER A 24 7.18 3.30 16.97
C SER A 24 5.76 3.63 16.53
N GLY A 25 5.56 3.82 15.22
CA GLY A 25 4.25 4.05 14.60
C GLY A 25 3.38 2.81 14.43
N ASN A 26 3.88 1.61 14.77
CA ASN A 26 3.26 0.32 14.49
C ASN A 26 2.88 0.12 13.01
N VAL A 27 3.78 0.48 12.11
CA VAL A 27 3.62 0.39 10.66
C VAL A 27 4.53 -0.72 10.14
N GLY A 28 4.00 -1.66 9.38
CA GLY A 28 4.71 -2.84 8.89
C GLY A 28 3.84 -4.09 8.96
N PRO A 29 4.38 -5.27 8.64
CA PRO A 29 5.77 -5.53 8.24
C PRO A 29 6.09 -5.16 6.79
N ALA A 30 7.36 -4.86 6.54
CA ALA A 30 7.94 -4.71 5.19
C ALA A 30 9.45 -4.85 5.28
N ALA A 31 10.08 -5.43 4.27
CA ALA A 31 11.53 -5.37 4.16
C ALA A 31 11.97 -3.96 3.72
N LEU A 32 13.00 -3.43 4.36
CA LEU A 32 13.59 -2.14 4.06
C LEU A 32 14.86 -2.34 3.23
N VAL A 33 14.96 -1.64 2.12
CA VAL A 33 16.08 -1.70 1.20
C VAL A 33 16.71 -0.31 1.16
N PRO A 34 17.84 -0.08 1.84
CA PRO A 34 18.51 1.22 1.88
C PRO A 34 19.17 1.51 0.54
N LEU A 35 18.94 2.70 0.00
CA LEU A 35 19.45 3.21 -1.26
C LEU A 35 20.13 4.57 -1.05
N GLN A 36 20.90 5.06 -2.03
CA GLN A 36 21.44 6.43 -1.97
C GLN A 36 20.30 7.46 -2.06
N SER A 37 19.29 7.15 -2.87
CA SER A 37 18.11 7.98 -3.09
C SER A 37 17.02 7.88 -1.99
N GLY A 38 17.28 7.15 -0.90
CA GLY A 38 16.36 6.98 0.23
C GLY A 38 16.17 5.51 0.62
N THR A 39 14.94 5.09 0.84
CA THR A 39 14.61 3.72 1.23
C THR A 39 13.45 3.19 0.42
N VAL A 40 13.59 1.95 -0.03
CA VAL A 40 12.49 1.17 -0.60
C VAL A 40 11.94 0.23 0.47
N LEU A 41 10.62 0.19 0.62
CA LEU A 41 9.91 -0.78 1.41
C LEU A 41 9.25 -1.79 0.48
N LEU A 42 9.44 -3.06 0.77
CA LEU A 42 8.83 -4.19 0.08
C LEU A 42 7.84 -4.86 1.04
N PRO A 43 6.53 -4.62 0.89
CA PRO A 43 5.52 -5.31 1.67
C PRO A 43 5.49 -6.82 1.35
N PRO A 44 5.06 -7.68 2.30
CA PRO A 44 4.77 -9.09 2.03
C PRO A 44 3.81 -9.27 0.84
N PRO A 45 3.94 -10.32 0.00
CA PRO A 45 3.06 -10.55 -1.16
C PRO A 45 1.58 -10.64 -0.82
N ALA A 46 1.25 -11.07 0.40
CA ALA A 46 -0.14 -11.15 0.88
C ALA A 46 -0.71 -9.81 1.37
N THR A 47 0.07 -8.72 1.36
CA THR A 47 -0.36 -7.38 1.75
C THR A 47 -1.41 -6.84 0.78
N LYS A 48 -2.53 -6.34 1.31
CA LYS A 48 -3.58 -5.75 0.48
C LYS A 48 -3.25 -4.32 0.09
N LEU A 49 -3.80 -3.84 -1.02
CA LEU A 49 -3.60 -2.47 -1.51
C LEU A 49 -3.94 -1.40 -0.47
N ASN A 50 -5.01 -1.60 0.30
CA ASN A 50 -5.42 -0.66 1.36
C ASN A 50 -4.41 -0.62 2.54
N GLU A 51 -3.77 -1.73 2.84
CA GLU A 51 -2.72 -1.84 3.85
C GLU A 51 -1.42 -1.18 3.34
N ALA A 52 -1.02 -1.45 2.10
CA ALA A 52 0.11 -0.80 1.46
C ALA A 52 -0.08 0.72 1.34
N ALA A 53 -1.29 1.19 1.00
CA ALA A 53 -1.62 2.61 0.96
C ALA A 53 -1.63 3.25 2.35
N TYR A 54 -2.12 2.53 3.37
CA TYR A 54 -2.01 2.98 4.76
C TYR A 54 -0.55 3.16 5.17
N MET A 55 0.30 2.15 4.89
CA MET A 55 1.74 2.22 5.15
C MET A 55 2.38 3.40 4.43
N THR A 56 2.11 3.56 3.12
CA THR A 56 2.60 4.66 2.29
C THR A 56 2.22 6.03 2.87
N ASN A 57 0.97 6.20 3.32
CA ASN A 57 0.53 7.46 3.93
C ASN A 57 1.25 7.74 5.25
N ARG A 58 1.52 6.71 6.07
CA ARG A 58 2.31 6.86 7.30
C ARG A 58 3.75 7.24 6.98
N VAL A 59 4.38 6.56 6.04
CA VAL A 59 5.75 6.87 5.57
C VAL A 59 5.83 8.29 5.02
N ARG A 60 4.85 8.71 4.20
CA ARG A 60 4.77 10.08 3.68
C ARG A 60 4.68 11.13 4.78
N LYS A 61 3.95 10.87 5.88
CA LYS A 61 3.84 11.78 7.02
C LYS A 61 5.14 11.90 7.81
N ILE A 62 5.98 10.86 7.81
CA ILE A 62 7.28 10.86 8.48
C ILE A 62 8.32 11.53 7.58
N GLY A 63 8.34 11.19 6.29
CA GLY A 63 9.40 11.55 5.35
C GLY A 63 9.10 12.65 4.35
N ASN A 64 7.96 13.32 4.50
CA ASN A 64 7.42 14.33 3.57
C ASN A 64 7.22 13.86 2.12
N GLY A 65 7.54 12.61 1.80
CA GLY A 65 7.39 12.00 0.49
C GLY A 65 7.28 10.49 0.58
N ALA A 66 6.33 9.91 -0.15
CA ALA A 66 6.28 8.48 -0.44
C ALA A 66 5.58 8.25 -1.77
N ALA A 67 6.06 7.26 -2.53
CA ALA A 67 5.43 6.75 -3.73
C ALA A 67 5.10 5.27 -3.55
N LEU A 68 3.90 4.84 -3.93
CA LEU A 68 3.49 3.44 -3.94
C LEU A 68 3.33 2.98 -5.39
N ALA A 69 4.08 1.96 -5.77
CA ALA A 69 3.96 1.26 -7.04
C ALA A 69 3.32 -0.11 -6.81
N VAL A 70 2.39 -0.48 -7.68
CA VAL A 70 1.71 -1.78 -7.70
C VAL A 70 1.66 -2.25 -9.14
N TRP A 71 2.15 -3.45 -9.45
CA TRP A 71 2.21 -3.91 -10.83
C TRP A 71 2.19 -5.43 -10.95
N ASP A 72 1.82 -5.89 -12.14
CA ASP A 72 1.99 -7.26 -12.61
C ASP A 72 2.70 -7.25 -13.98
N ASP A 73 2.60 -8.33 -14.74
CA ASP A 73 3.28 -8.46 -16.03
C ASP A 73 2.58 -7.69 -17.17
N ASP A 74 1.33 -7.25 -16.95
CA ASP A 74 0.43 -6.67 -17.96
C ASP A 74 0.00 -5.22 -17.65
N ALA A 75 0.03 -4.79 -16.38
CA ALA A 75 -0.43 -3.49 -15.93
C ALA A 75 0.38 -2.95 -14.74
N ALA A 76 0.29 -1.63 -14.54
CA ALA A 76 0.91 -0.94 -13.41
C ALA A 76 0.04 0.20 -12.88
N LEU A 77 0.15 0.46 -11.58
CA LEU A 77 -0.46 1.56 -10.83
C LEU A 77 0.65 2.27 -10.04
N LEU A 78 0.72 3.59 -10.15
CA LEU A 78 1.66 4.41 -9.40
C LEU A 78 0.93 5.54 -8.68
N TYR A 79 1.02 5.53 -7.36
CA TYR A 79 0.48 6.55 -6.46
C TYR A 79 1.63 7.43 -5.97
N LEU A 80 1.80 8.60 -6.60
CA LEU A 80 2.82 9.58 -6.22
C LEU A 80 2.29 10.54 -5.16
N PHE A 81 2.87 10.51 -3.95
CA PHE A 81 2.65 11.50 -2.88
C PHE A 81 1.19 11.74 -2.45
N THR A 82 0.24 10.91 -2.88
CA THR A 82 -1.20 11.10 -2.68
C THR A 82 -1.74 10.33 -1.47
N THR A 83 -2.84 10.82 -0.89
CA THR A 83 -3.65 10.09 0.10
C THR A 83 -4.72 9.21 -0.52
N THR A 84 -5.01 9.42 -1.80
CA THR A 84 -6.29 9.01 -2.38
C THR A 84 -6.05 7.86 -3.36
N LEU A 85 -6.59 6.69 -3.05
CA LEU A 85 -6.50 5.46 -3.87
C LEU A 85 -7.13 5.58 -5.27
N GLY A 86 -7.76 6.71 -5.60
CA GLY A 86 -8.27 7.04 -6.94
C GLY A 86 -7.36 7.92 -7.79
N ARG A 87 -6.23 8.41 -7.25
CA ARG A 87 -5.27 9.27 -7.96
C ARG A 87 -3.98 8.50 -8.23
N ALA A 88 -4.04 7.52 -9.13
CA ALA A 88 -2.88 6.80 -9.62
C ALA A 88 -2.65 7.11 -11.11
N SER A 89 -1.38 7.14 -11.49
CA SER A 89 -1.00 6.92 -12.88
C SER A 89 -1.09 5.43 -13.18
N THR A 90 -1.57 5.08 -14.36
CA THR A 90 -1.95 3.71 -14.72
C THR A 90 -1.36 3.36 -16.07
N TRP A 91 -0.83 2.15 -16.22
CA TRP A 91 -0.31 1.63 -17.48
C TRP A 91 -0.92 0.27 -17.79
N GLY A 92 -1.09 -0.02 -19.08
CA GLY A 92 -1.73 -1.23 -19.59
C GLY A 92 -3.18 -1.00 -20.03
N SER A 93 -3.79 -2.04 -20.61
CA SER A 93 -5.19 -1.98 -21.03
C SER A 93 -6.12 -1.75 -19.83
N ARG A 94 -7.31 -1.19 -20.09
CA ARG A 94 -8.32 -0.94 -19.05
C ARG A 94 -8.65 -2.21 -18.28
N GLU A 95 -8.80 -3.33 -18.99
CA GLU A 95 -9.12 -4.63 -18.42
C GLU A 95 -7.98 -5.15 -17.53
N ALA A 96 -6.72 -4.99 -17.97
CA ALA A 96 -5.55 -5.40 -17.19
C ALA A 96 -5.40 -4.57 -15.91
N VAL A 97 -5.58 -3.25 -16.00
CA VAL A 97 -5.53 -2.33 -14.84
C VAL A 97 -6.64 -2.65 -13.83
N LEU A 98 -7.86 -2.95 -14.30
CA LEU A 98 -8.96 -3.35 -13.42
C LEU A 98 -8.67 -4.68 -12.73
N ARG A 99 -8.16 -5.68 -13.47
CA ARG A 99 -7.77 -6.98 -12.91
C ARG A 99 -6.67 -6.83 -11.86
N LEU A 100 -5.62 -6.05 -12.14
CA LEU A 100 -4.55 -5.75 -11.19
C LEU A 100 -5.10 -5.09 -9.91
N SER A 101 -6.01 -4.13 -10.05
CA SER A 101 -6.65 -3.47 -8.91
C SER A 101 -7.47 -4.44 -8.06
N GLU A 102 -8.23 -5.34 -8.70
CA GLU A 102 -9.03 -6.37 -8.02
C GLU A 102 -8.15 -7.35 -7.24
N GLU A 103 -7.08 -7.85 -7.86
CA GLU A 103 -6.11 -8.76 -7.25
C GLU A 103 -5.37 -8.08 -6.09
N ALA A 104 -4.88 -6.85 -6.29
CA ALA A 104 -4.17 -6.07 -5.28
C ALA A 104 -5.04 -5.76 -4.06
N LYS A 105 -6.33 -5.46 -4.25
CA LYS A 105 -7.27 -5.24 -3.15
C LYS A 105 -7.68 -6.53 -2.44
N GLN A 106 -7.51 -7.68 -3.09
CA GLN A 106 -8.10 -8.96 -2.69
C GLN A 106 -9.60 -8.79 -2.43
N SER A 107 -10.27 -8.05 -3.32
CA SER A 107 -11.68 -7.67 -3.16
C SER A 107 -12.59 -8.89 -3.23
N GLY A 108 -13.45 -9.06 -2.22
CA GLY A 108 -14.59 -9.97 -2.30
C GLY A 108 -15.56 -9.57 -3.43
N PRO A 109 -16.53 -10.42 -3.80
CA PRO A 109 -17.41 -10.20 -4.95
C PRO A 109 -18.14 -8.85 -4.94
N VAL A 110 -18.50 -8.32 -3.76
CA VAL A 110 -19.15 -7.00 -3.60
C VAL A 110 -18.20 -5.84 -3.89
N GLY A 111 -16.91 -5.95 -3.56
CA GLY A 111 -15.90 -4.92 -3.82
C GLY A 111 -15.63 -4.74 -5.32
N ARG A 112 -15.70 -5.84 -6.10
CA ARG A 112 -15.52 -5.81 -7.56
C ARG A 112 -16.58 -4.97 -8.28
N SER A 113 -17.83 -5.06 -7.82
CA SER A 113 -18.94 -4.28 -8.37
C SER A 113 -18.79 -2.78 -8.08
N PHE A 114 -18.31 -2.42 -6.88
CA PHE A 114 -18.11 -1.02 -6.49
C PHE A 114 -16.94 -0.37 -7.26
N ASP A 115 -15.85 -1.11 -7.46
CA ASP A 115 -14.69 -0.64 -8.22
C ASP A 115 -15.00 -0.37 -9.70
N ARG A 116 -15.85 -1.21 -10.31
CA ARG A 116 -16.28 -1.06 -11.71
C ARG A 116 -17.09 0.23 -11.94
N VAL A 117 -17.83 0.68 -10.93
CA VAL A 117 -18.66 1.89 -10.99
C VAL A 117 -17.83 3.15 -10.72
N THR A 118 -16.84 3.07 -9.84
CA THR A 118 -16.05 4.24 -9.42
C THR A 118 -14.84 4.52 -10.30
N ALA A 119 -14.33 3.53 -11.05
CA ALA A 119 -13.18 3.69 -11.94
C ALA A 119 -13.38 4.71 -13.09
N GLY A 120 -14.64 5.10 -13.39
CA GLY A 120 -14.97 6.04 -14.46
C GLY A 120 -15.12 7.51 -14.06
N VAL A 121 -15.00 7.87 -12.77
CA VAL A 121 -15.43 9.19 -12.27
C VAL A 121 -14.27 10.07 -11.78
N VAL A 122 -13.12 10.02 -12.45
CA VAL A 122 -12.01 10.95 -12.17
C VAL A 122 -11.85 11.91 -13.33
N ASP A 123 -12.06 13.20 -13.07
CA ASP A 123 -11.87 14.28 -14.05
C ASP A 123 -10.43 14.27 -14.59
N LEU A 124 -10.29 14.15 -15.90
CA LEU A 124 -9.02 14.10 -16.61
C LEU A 124 -8.18 15.37 -16.36
N ARG A 125 -8.82 16.52 -16.16
CA ARG A 125 -8.14 17.80 -15.92
C ARG A 125 -7.58 17.90 -14.49
N GLU A 126 -8.30 17.36 -13.51
CA GLU A 126 -7.76 17.21 -12.15
C GLU A 126 -6.59 16.22 -12.12
N LYS A 127 -6.67 15.16 -12.93
CA LYS A 127 -5.61 14.14 -13.05
C LYS A 127 -4.31 14.75 -13.56
N GLU A 128 -4.37 15.56 -14.62
CA GLU A 128 -3.16 16.19 -15.19
C GLU A 128 -2.50 17.19 -14.23
N LYS A 129 -3.30 18.05 -13.57
CA LYS A 129 -2.78 19.00 -12.57
C LYS A 129 -2.09 18.28 -11.42
N TRP A 130 -2.69 17.19 -10.94
CA TRP A 130 -2.10 16.39 -9.87
C TRP A 130 -0.82 15.66 -10.32
N GLN A 131 -0.78 15.13 -11.54
CA GLN A 131 0.44 14.50 -12.07
C GLN A 131 1.60 15.51 -12.14
N LEU A 132 1.33 16.75 -12.57
CA LEU A 132 2.32 17.82 -12.59
C LEU A 132 2.85 18.16 -11.18
N ASP A 133 1.94 18.36 -10.22
CA ASP A 133 2.29 18.64 -8.82
C ASP A 133 3.12 17.50 -8.19
N ALA A 134 2.78 16.26 -8.52
CA ALA A 134 3.52 15.09 -8.07
C ALA A 134 4.94 15.01 -8.64
N ILE A 135 5.13 15.35 -9.93
CA ILE A 135 6.46 15.41 -10.55
C ILE A 135 7.26 16.60 -10.02
N ASP A 136 6.64 17.75 -9.81
CA ASP A 136 7.30 18.92 -9.22
C ASP A 136 7.79 18.61 -7.81
N LYS A 137 6.96 17.90 -7.01
CA LYS A 137 7.36 17.40 -5.70
C LYS A 137 8.47 16.33 -5.76
N LEU A 138 8.43 15.44 -6.75
CA LEU A 138 9.51 14.46 -6.97
C LEU A 138 10.84 15.17 -7.25
N THR A 139 10.80 16.17 -8.12
CA THR A 139 11.96 16.99 -8.50
C THR A 139 12.49 17.79 -7.31
N ALA A 140 11.60 18.31 -6.46
CA ALA A 140 12.01 19.01 -5.24
C ALA A 140 12.69 18.07 -4.21
N LEU A 141 12.23 16.83 -4.09
CA LEU A 141 12.81 15.83 -3.19
C LEU A 141 14.09 15.19 -3.75
N HIS A 142 14.23 15.13 -5.07
CA HIS A 142 15.38 14.56 -5.75
C HIS A 142 15.75 15.41 -6.97
N PRO A 143 16.54 16.49 -6.80
CA PRO A 143 16.84 17.46 -7.86
C PRO A 143 17.55 16.86 -9.09
N ALA A 144 18.21 15.72 -8.94
CA ALA A 144 18.80 14.97 -10.05
C ALA A 144 17.74 14.29 -10.95
N ALA A 145 16.47 14.27 -10.53
CA ALA A 145 15.35 13.82 -11.36
C ALA A 145 15.02 14.91 -12.40
N SER A 146 15.10 14.57 -13.69
CA SER A 146 14.59 15.45 -14.74
C SER A 146 13.07 15.50 -14.68
N ARG A 147 12.46 16.69 -14.85
CA ARG A 147 11.00 16.86 -14.90
C ARG A 147 10.38 16.21 -16.14
N LYS A 148 11.09 16.22 -17.27
CA LYS A 148 10.56 15.85 -18.58
C LYS A 148 10.35 14.34 -18.74
N GLY A 149 11.34 13.53 -18.35
CA GLY A 149 11.31 12.08 -18.53
C GLY A 149 10.16 11.38 -17.81
N PRO A 150 9.95 11.61 -16.50
CA PRO A 150 8.83 11.04 -15.75
C PRO A 150 7.48 11.45 -16.31
N LEU A 151 7.34 12.72 -16.73
CA LEU A 151 6.08 13.22 -17.31
C LEU A 151 5.73 12.54 -18.62
N GLU A 152 6.72 12.34 -19.51
CA GLU A 152 6.53 11.59 -20.75
C GLU A 152 6.09 10.15 -20.46
N ARG A 153 6.70 9.50 -19.45
CA ARG A 153 6.31 8.15 -19.04
C ARG A 153 4.93 8.06 -18.40
N LEU A 154 4.48 9.09 -17.67
CA LEU A 154 3.12 9.14 -17.13
C LEU A 154 2.04 9.28 -18.22
N ARG A 155 2.41 9.69 -19.44
CA ARG A 155 1.52 9.87 -20.59
C ARG A 155 1.49 8.66 -21.54
N ASP A 156 2.44 7.73 -21.39
CA ASP A 156 2.49 6.48 -22.16
C ASP A 156 1.63 5.41 -21.47
N PHE A 157 0.31 5.44 -21.69
CA PHE A 157 -0.62 4.59 -20.94
C PHE A 157 -0.69 3.14 -21.43
N GLU A 158 -0.23 2.83 -22.64
CA GLU A 158 -0.47 1.50 -23.25
C GLU A 158 0.57 0.46 -22.81
N ASN A 159 1.79 0.88 -22.49
CA ASN A 159 2.86 -0.03 -22.12
C ASN A 159 2.86 -0.36 -20.62
N GLY A 160 2.11 -1.39 -20.21
CA GLY A 160 2.07 -1.87 -18.83
C GLY A 160 3.34 -2.62 -18.39
N ARG A 161 4.03 -3.27 -19.33
CA ARG A 161 5.20 -4.10 -19.03
C ARG A 161 6.41 -3.21 -18.70
N ALA A 162 7.08 -3.50 -17.59
CA ALA A 162 8.24 -2.74 -17.10
C ALA A 162 7.97 -1.23 -16.86
N ALA A 163 6.70 -0.81 -16.81
CA ALA A 163 6.32 0.60 -16.62
C ALA A 163 6.90 1.20 -15.33
N ILE A 164 6.92 0.42 -14.24
CA ILE A 164 7.44 0.84 -12.94
C ILE A 164 8.98 1.02 -12.98
N PRO A 165 9.78 0.01 -13.36
CA PRO A 165 11.22 0.21 -13.56
C PRO A 165 11.53 1.40 -14.49
N ASP A 166 10.87 1.48 -15.64
CA ASP A 166 11.10 2.53 -16.63
C ASP A 166 10.80 3.93 -16.09
N PHE A 167 9.70 4.09 -15.35
CA PHE A 167 9.36 5.35 -14.69
C PHE A 167 10.45 5.78 -13.71
N PHE A 168 10.92 4.87 -12.85
CA PHE A 168 11.96 5.20 -11.87
C PHE A 168 13.31 5.53 -12.54
N ARG A 169 13.68 4.85 -13.64
CA ARG A 169 14.87 5.23 -14.42
C ARG A 169 14.72 6.63 -15.05
N ALA A 170 13.55 6.93 -15.62
CA ALA A 170 13.27 8.25 -16.17
C ALA A 170 13.29 9.35 -15.09
N ALA A 171 12.92 9.01 -13.86
CA ALA A 171 13.00 9.89 -12.69
C ALA A 171 14.41 10.00 -12.08
N GLY A 172 15.43 9.39 -12.68
CA GLY A 172 16.80 9.41 -12.12
C GLY A 172 16.97 8.53 -10.87
N LEU A 173 15.97 7.73 -10.51
CA LEU A 173 15.98 6.80 -9.38
C LEU A 173 16.40 5.40 -9.85
N GLN A 174 17.61 5.29 -10.39
CA GLN A 174 18.13 4.05 -11.00
C GLN A 174 18.15 2.87 -10.02
N GLU A 175 18.49 3.14 -8.76
CA GLU A 175 18.52 2.13 -7.71
C GLU A 175 17.11 1.58 -7.40
N VAL A 176 16.09 2.45 -7.39
CA VAL A 176 14.70 2.05 -7.15
C VAL A 176 14.19 1.20 -8.32
N ALA A 177 14.52 1.58 -9.55
CA ALA A 177 14.23 0.78 -10.73
C ALA A 177 14.88 -0.62 -10.64
N ARG A 178 16.13 -0.68 -10.18
CA ARG A 178 16.83 -1.95 -9.99
C ARG A 178 16.16 -2.83 -8.94
N VAL A 179 15.69 -2.26 -7.83
CA VAL A 179 14.93 -3.00 -6.83
C VAL A 179 13.60 -3.52 -7.40
N ALA A 180 12.90 -2.72 -8.23
CA ALA A 180 11.69 -3.17 -8.91
C ALA A 180 11.95 -4.36 -9.86
N GLU A 181 13.03 -4.32 -10.65
CA GLU A 181 13.45 -5.45 -11.50
C GLU A 181 13.79 -6.71 -10.69
N LEU A 182 14.49 -6.55 -9.56
CA LEU A 182 14.82 -7.67 -8.68
C LEU A 182 13.57 -8.28 -8.03
N ALA A 183 12.57 -7.44 -7.72
CA ALA A 183 11.26 -7.88 -7.26
C ALA A 183 10.49 -8.62 -8.38
N GLU A 184 10.61 -8.20 -9.64
CA GLU A 184 10.03 -8.93 -10.79
C GLU A 184 10.61 -10.35 -10.91
N GLN A 185 11.91 -10.49 -10.67
CA GLN A 185 12.63 -11.77 -10.68
C GLN A 185 12.34 -12.65 -9.44
N GLY A 186 11.52 -12.19 -8.49
CA GLY A 186 11.20 -12.92 -7.27
C GLY A 186 12.38 -13.08 -6.30
N ARG A 187 13.46 -12.28 -6.46
CA ARG A 187 14.66 -12.38 -5.61
C ARG A 187 14.38 -12.04 -4.15
N ALA A 188 13.40 -11.19 -3.89
CA ALA A 188 12.97 -10.82 -2.55
C ALA A 188 11.88 -11.76 -1.99
N ASP A 189 11.25 -12.60 -2.81
CA ASP A 189 10.04 -13.36 -2.42
C ASP A 189 10.29 -14.29 -1.24
N PHE A 190 11.46 -14.92 -1.17
CA PHE A 190 11.81 -15.80 -0.06
C PHE A 190 11.79 -15.04 1.27
N VAL A 191 12.49 -13.91 1.33
CA VAL A 191 12.52 -13.05 2.53
C VAL A 191 11.13 -12.50 2.84
N LEU A 192 10.40 -12.03 1.82
CA LEU A 192 9.09 -11.44 2.02
C LEU A 192 8.02 -12.45 2.46
N ARG A 193 8.16 -13.74 2.11
CA ARG A 193 7.27 -14.82 2.59
C ARG A 193 7.50 -15.15 4.06
N THR A 194 8.70 -14.89 4.60
CA THR A 194 8.95 -15.05 6.05
C THR A 194 8.26 -13.97 6.89
N LEU A 195 7.91 -12.84 6.27
CA LEU A 195 7.17 -11.78 6.93
C LEU A 195 5.68 -12.15 7.01
N GLU A 196 5.16 -12.28 8.22
CA GLU A 196 3.73 -12.47 8.43
C GLU A 196 2.96 -11.27 7.86
N PRO A 197 1.97 -11.44 6.97
CA PRO A 197 1.19 -10.31 6.48
C PRO A 197 0.50 -9.59 7.64
N PRO A 198 0.27 -8.26 7.53
CA PRO A 198 -0.42 -7.47 8.54
C PRO A 198 -1.91 -7.83 8.57
N ARG A 199 -2.25 -9.05 9.00
CA ARG A 199 -3.65 -9.50 9.08
C ARG A 199 -4.35 -8.68 10.15
N ALA A 200 -5.27 -7.81 9.73
CA ALA A 200 -6.26 -7.27 10.64
C ALA A 200 -7.00 -8.46 11.28
N GLN A 201 -6.80 -8.67 12.58
CA GLN A 201 -7.49 -9.71 13.33
C GLN A 201 -9.00 -9.48 13.18
N ALA A 202 -9.70 -10.38 12.48
CA ALA A 202 -11.11 -10.25 12.14
C ALA A 202 -12.06 -10.70 13.26
N TRP A 203 -11.53 -11.29 14.34
CA TRP A 203 -12.34 -11.76 15.48
C TRP A 203 -13.22 -10.67 16.11
N PRO A 204 -12.85 -9.37 16.19
CA PRO A 204 -13.72 -8.35 16.76
C PRO A 204 -14.99 -8.15 15.93
N LEU A 205 -14.89 -8.29 14.61
CA LEU A 205 -16.03 -8.28 13.70
C LEU A 205 -16.93 -9.51 13.94
N LEU A 206 -16.32 -10.69 14.09
CA LEU A 206 -17.03 -11.94 14.36
C LEU A 206 -17.75 -11.95 15.71
N VAL A 207 -17.31 -11.15 16.70
CA VAL A 207 -17.94 -11.07 18.02
C VAL A 207 -18.94 -9.92 18.11
N ILE A 208 -18.58 -8.72 17.62
CA ILE A 208 -19.39 -7.52 17.82
C ILE A 208 -20.55 -7.45 16.84
N PHE A 209 -20.39 -7.95 15.60
CA PHE A 209 -21.50 -7.94 14.64
C PHE A 209 -22.68 -8.81 15.10
N PRO A 210 -22.49 -10.09 15.53
CA PRO A 210 -23.59 -10.87 16.12
C PRO A 210 -24.18 -10.23 17.36
N LEU A 211 -23.37 -9.55 18.17
CA LEU A 211 -23.86 -8.85 19.37
C LEU A 211 -24.78 -7.68 18.99
N ILE A 212 -24.46 -6.90 17.94
CA ILE A 212 -25.34 -5.85 17.42
C ILE A 212 -26.67 -6.46 16.94
N VAL A 213 -26.62 -7.59 16.22
CA VAL A 213 -27.83 -8.30 15.76
C VAL A 213 -28.66 -8.81 16.96
N LEU A 214 -28.02 -9.36 17.98
CA LEU A 214 -28.67 -9.82 19.21
C LEU A 214 -29.32 -8.66 19.97
N VAL A 215 -28.63 -7.51 20.10
CA VAL A 215 -29.17 -6.30 20.70
C VAL A 215 -30.39 -5.81 19.93
N ALA A 216 -30.34 -5.80 18.59
CA ALA A 216 -31.48 -5.43 17.74
C ALA A 216 -32.69 -6.36 17.99
N LEU A 217 -32.46 -7.68 18.04
CA LEU A 217 -33.50 -8.67 18.31
C LEU A 217 -34.13 -8.49 19.70
N LEU A 218 -33.30 -8.29 20.73
CA LEU A 218 -33.76 -8.07 22.10
C LEU A 218 -34.54 -6.76 22.24
N SER A 219 -34.14 -5.70 21.54
CA SER A 219 -34.89 -4.44 21.56
C SER A 219 -36.29 -4.58 20.97
N VAL A 220 -36.46 -5.39 19.92
CA VAL A 220 -37.79 -5.70 19.36
C VAL A 220 -38.59 -6.57 20.33
N LEU A 221 -37.99 -7.62 20.88
CA LEU A 221 -38.70 -8.57 21.76
C LEU A 221 -39.15 -7.94 23.09
N LEU A 222 -38.30 -7.10 23.68
CA LEU A 222 -38.50 -6.49 25.00
C LEU A 222 -39.07 -5.07 24.94
N HIS A 223 -39.44 -4.58 23.74
CA HIS A 223 -39.97 -3.23 23.51
C HIS A 223 -39.08 -2.12 24.11
N ILE A 224 -37.77 -2.29 23.98
CA ILE A 224 -36.79 -1.34 24.52
C ILE A 224 -36.90 -0.02 23.74
N PRO A 225 -36.87 1.14 24.42
CA PRO A 225 -36.89 2.43 23.74
C PRO A 225 -35.77 2.56 22.70
N ALA A 226 -36.10 3.09 21.52
CA ALA A 226 -35.15 3.23 20.41
C ALA A 226 -33.87 3.99 20.80
N VAL A 227 -33.98 4.96 21.72
CA VAL A 227 -32.84 5.73 22.26
C VAL A 227 -31.81 4.81 22.92
N VAL A 228 -32.25 3.81 23.70
CA VAL A 228 -31.36 2.86 24.37
C VAL A 228 -30.70 1.95 23.33
N TYR A 229 -31.44 1.49 22.33
CA TYR A 229 -30.89 0.71 21.22
C TYR A 229 -29.77 1.47 20.48
N TYR A 230 -30.01 2.73 20.09
CA TYR A 230 -29.01 3.53 19.38
C TYR A 230 -27.77 3.83 20.23
N LEU A 231 -27.94 4.08 21.54
CA LEU A 231 -26.81 4.27 22.46
C LEU A 231 -25.95 3.02 22.57
N VAL A 232 -26.56 1.84 22.74
CA VAL A 232 -25.84 0.56 22.83
C VAL A 232 -25.14 0.24 21.52
N CYS A 233 -25.81 0.35 20.37
CA CYS A 233 -25.21 0.14 19.06
C CYS A 233 -24.07 1.13 18.78
N GLY A 234 -24.24 2.40 19.15
CA GLY A 234 -23.19 3.42 19.06
C GLY A 234 -21.96 3.04 19.89
N LEU A 235 -22.15 2.62 21.14
CA LEU A 235 -21.06 2.17 22.01
C LEU A 235 -20.35 0.93 21.47
N LEU A 236 -21.10 -0.04 20.94
CA LEU A 236 -20.54 -1.25 20.33
C LEU A 236 -19.70 -0.93 19.09
N LEU A 237 -20.16 0.00 18.24
CA LEU A 237 -19.40 0.46 17.08
C LEU A 237 -18.12 1.21 17.48
N VAL A 238 -18.19 2.08 18.49
CA VAL A 238 -17.00 2.77 19.05
C VAL A 238 -16.01 1.76 19.65
N THR A 239 -16.52 0.77 20.38
CA THR A 239 -15.67 -0.28 20.98
C THR A 239 -15.02 -1.13 19.89
N MET A 240 -15.77 -1.55 18.87
CA MET A 240 -15.25 -2.31 17.73
C MET A 240 -14.15 -1.55 17.00
N THR A 241 -14.40 -0.30 16.65
CA THR A 241 -13.43 0.54 15.94
C THR A 241 -12.17 0.74 16.77
N THR A 242 -12.32 1.03 18.06
CA THR A 242 -11.19 1.17 19.00
C THR A 242 -10.38 -0.12 19.10
N LEU A 243 -11.05 -1.27 19.26
CA LEU A 243 -10.39 -2.56 19.37
C LEU A 243 -9.63 -2.93 18.09
N LEU A 244 -10.24 -2.71 16.92
CA LEU A 244 -9.60 -2.92 15.62
C LEU A 244 -8.35 -2.04 15.46
N VAL A 245 -8.41 -0.77 15.90
CA VAL A 245 -7.25 0.14 15.88
C VAL A 245 -6.15 -0.36 16.83
N VAL A 246 -6.50 -0.75 18.06
CA VAL A 246 -5.53 -1.23 19.05
C VAL A 246 -4.87 -2.55 18.60
N LEU A 247 -5.65 -3.49 18.09
CA LEU A 247 -5.14 -4.78 17.62
C LEU A 247 -4.25 -4.64 16.39
N ARG A 248 -4.60 -3.75 15.45
CA ARG A 248 -3.71 -3.39 14.33
C ARG A 248 -2.37 -2.85 14.82
N ARG A 249 -2.37 -2.03 15.87
CA ARG A 249 -1.14 -1.47 16.47
C ARG A 249 -0.30 -2.51 17.23
N ARG A 250 -0.87 -3.62 17.70
CA ARG A 250 -0.13 -4.62 18.50
C ARG A 250 0.77 -5.56 17.68
N LEU A 251 0.55 -5.71 16.39
CA LEU A 251 1.31 -6.64 15.53
C LEU A 251 2.79 -6.25 15.38
N VAL A 252 3.08 -4.95 15.34
CA VAL A 252 4.45 -4.43 15.10
C VAL A 252 5.21 -4.19 16.41
N SER A 253 4.56 -3.67 17.45
CA SER A 253 5.21 -3.32 18.73
C SER A 253 5.73 -4.51 19.54
N ARG A 254 5.16 -5.70 19.38
CA ARG A 254 5.51 -6.88 20.19
C ARG A 254 6.67 -7.70 19.63
N LYS A 255 7.07 -7.48 18.39
CA LYS A 255 8.16 -8.22 17.74
C LYS A 255 9.41 -7.34 17.65
N PRO A 256 10.63 -7.93 17.69
CA PRO A 256 11.86 -7.19 17.50
C PRO A 256 11.84 -6.42 16.17
N ILE A 257 12.38 -5.21 16.17
CA ILE A 257 12.35 -4.30 15.01
C ILE A 257 12.90 -4.94 13.74
N ASN A 258 13.98 -5.72 13.85
CA ASN A 258 14.62 -6.41 12.73
C ASN A 258 13.82 -7.60 12.20
N THR A 259 12.86 -8.12 12.97
CA THR A 259 11.97 -9.22 12.54
C THR A 259 10.78 -8.70 11.74
N VAL A 260 10.32 -7.48 12.03
CA VAL A 260 9.14 -6.87 11.37
C VAL A 260 9.56 -5.94 10.22
N LEU A 261 10.74 -5.35 10.33
CA LEU A 261 11.32 -4.41 9.37
C LEU A 261 12.77 -4.80 9.08
N PRO A 262 13.03 -5.98 8.46
CA PRO A 262 14.40 -6.39 8.16
C PRO A 262 15.01 -5.45 7.12
N VAL A 263 16.27 -5.07 7.32
CA VAL A 263 17.04 -4.28 6.36
C VAL A 263 17.79 -5.23 5.43
N ILE A 264 17.50 -5.18 4.13
CA ILE A 264 18.14 -6.00 3.09
C ILE A 264 19.12 -5.11 2.32
N PRO A 265 20.45 -5.31 2.42
CA PRO A 265 21.41 -4.55 1.64
C PRO A 265 21.29 -4.88 0.14
N VAL A 266 21.43 -3.87 -0.72
CA VAL A 266 21.38 -4.04 -2.20
C VAL A 266 22.69 -4.61 -2.76
N THR A 267 23.77 -4.58 -1.99
CA THR A 267 25.06 -5.11 -2.41
C THR A 267 25.16 -6.63 -2.24
N GLN A 268 25.28 -7.28 -3.39
CA GLN A 268 25.74 -8.65 -3.64
C GLN A 268 24.73 -9.77 -3.40
N GLY A 269 24.66 -10.68 -4.38
CA GLY A 269 23.92 -11.92 -4.27
C GLY A 269 24.47 -12.77 -3.13
N ALA A 270 23.95 -12.55 -1.93
CA ALA A 270 24.02 -13.52 -0.85
C ALA A 270 23.10 -14.68 -1.24
N VAL A 271 23.64 -15.58 -2.05
CA VAL A 271 23.36 -17.01 -1.90
C VAL A 271 23.50 -17.29 -0.41
N LEU A 272 22.42 -17.74 0.22
CA LEU A 272 22.51 -18.46 1.49
C LEU A 272 23.39 -19.68 1.20
N THR A 273 24.68 -19.60 1.52
CA THR A 273 25.52 -20.78 1.66
C THR A 273 25.11 -21.44 2.98
N ASP A 274 24.47 -22.60 2.85
CA ASP A 274 24.21 -23.70 3.80
C ASP A 274 24.13 -23.40 5.30
#